data_AF-A0A6A7RS25-F1
#
_entry.id   AF-A0A6A7RS25-F1
#
_cell.length_a   1.000
_cell.length_b   1.000
_cell.length_c   1.000
_cell.angle_alpha   90.00
_cell.angle_beta   90.00
_cell.angle_gamma   90.00
#
_symmetry.space_group_name_H-M   'P 1'
#
loop_
_entity.id
_entity.type
_entity.pdbx_description
1 polymer ?
#
loop_
_entity_poly.entity_id
_entity_poly.type
_entity_poly.pdbx_seq_one_letter_code
_entity_poly.pdbx_strand_id
1 'polypeptide(L)'
;MITGYHAVRKAAQHIAGAIDRSVDSLREGRVEHEPAMTDRMLGAIEESLNGYKKKGIQWSAKTLTDRGRGSQESRYGADFMGVLNITLPEFVVSKGFLAQAKLIRNSNSGDLKKLKQQCKKMLDLSPDSFVFLYGQDGVRVVPAISVVAAKVDPLLLYSRSAQRFFEEHFECFIGDGNIQSATPTTLDSMCERFEARSAIEIRAVLAD
;
A
#
# COMPACT_ATOMS: atom_id res chain seq x y z
N MET A 1 -2.49 2.52 27.88
CA MET A 1 -3.15 1.52 27.01
C MET A 1 -4.19 2.10 26.04
N ILE A 2 -4.95 3.17 26.36
CA ILE A 2 -5.88 3.86 25.41
C ILE A 2 -5.17 4.96 24.56
N THR A 3 -3.93 5.31 24.90
CA THR A 3 -3.17 6.42 24.30
C THR A 3 -2.62 6.14 22.89
N GLY A 4 -2.42 4.87 22.50
CA GLY A 4 -1.90 4.48 21.19
C GLY A 4 -2.91 4.57 20.04
N TYR A 5 -4.18 4.22 20.30
CA TYR A 5 -5.25 4.22 19.28
C TYR A 5 -5.42 5.58 18.60
N HIS A 6 -5.37 6.66 19.39
CA HIS A 6 -5.48 8.01 18.82
C HIS A 6 -4.27 8.42 17.98
N ALA A 7 -3.07 7.91 18.30
CA ALA A 7 -1.87 8.18 17.51
C ALA A 7 -1.93 7.47 16.15
N VAL A 8 -2.33 6.18 16.16
CA VAL A 8 -2.53 5.36 14.96
C VAL A 8 -3.56 5.97 14.02
N ARG A 9 -4.75 6.29 14.53
CA ARG A 9 -5.81 6.92 13.72
C ARG A 9 -5.36 8.26 13.13
N LYS A 10 -4.56 9.05 13.86
CA LYS A 10 -4.04 10.33 13.36
C LYS A 10 -2.98 10.16 12.28
N ALA A 11 -2.09 9.17 12.41
CA ALA A 11 -1.13 8.82 11.36
C ALA A 11 -1.84 8.32 10.09
N ALA A 12 -2.84 7.44 10.24
CA ALA A 12 -3.64 6.95 9.11
C ALA A 12 -4.42 8.09 8.42
N GLN A 13 -5.01 9.01 9.19
CA GLN A 13 -5.65 10.24 8.66
C GLN A 13 -4.66 11.12 7.89
N HIS A 14 -3.44 11.28 8.42
CA HIS A 14 -2.41 12.12 7.81
C HIS A 14 -1.94 11.56 6.46
N ILE A 15 -1.67 10.26 6.40
CA ILE A 15 -1.31 9.53 5.18
C ILE A 15 -2.45 9.57 4.16
N ALA A 16 -3.70 9.33 4.59
CA ALA A 16 -4.84 9.38 3.70
C ALA A 16 -5.00 10.75 3.03
N GLY A 17 -4.83 11.84 3.78
CA GLY A 17 -4.84 13.18 3.21
C GLY A 17 -3.73 13.40 2.17
N ALA A 18 -2.56 12.78 2.33
CA ALA A 18 -1.49 12.83 1.34
C ALA A 18 -1.82 12.01 0.08
N ILE A 19 -2.42 10.83 0.27
CA ILE A 19 -2.89 9.98 -0.83
C ILE A 19 -3.97 10.70 -1.63
N ASP A 20 -4.97 11.28 -0.99
CA ASP A 20 -6.05 12.01 -1.68
C ASP A 20 -5.49 13.18 -2.51
N ARG A 21 -4.55 13.96 -1.96
CA ARG A 21 -3.85 15.02 -2.71
C ARG A 21 -3.04 14.49 -3.90
N SER A 22 -2.49 13.28 -3.81
CA SER A 22 -1.77 12.68 -4.94
C SER A 22 -2.72 12.30 -6.08
N VAL A 23 -3.97 11.95 -5.76
CA VAL A 23 -5.04 11.65 -6.72
C VAL A 23 -5.66 12.91 -7.33
N ASP A 24 -5.51 14.09 -6.74
CA ASP A 24 -5.95 15.34 -7.39
C ASP A 24 -5.27 15.56 -8.76
N SER A 25 -4.04 15.07 -8.92
CA SER A 25 -3.34 15.09 -10.22
C SER A 25 -4.02 14.22 -11.30
N LEU A 26 -4.76 13.17 -10.91
CA LEU A 26 -5.64 12.42 -11.81
C LEU A 26 -6.89 13.23 -12.20
N ARG A 27 -7.49 13.97 -11.25
CA ARG A 27 -8.64 14.85 -11.53
C ARG A 27 -8.28 15.92 -12.57
N GLU A 28 -7.05 16.41 -12.51
CA GLU A 28 -6.52 17.42 -13.42
C GLU A 28 -5.98 16.85 -14.74
N GLY A 29 -6.08 15.53 -14.97
CA GLY A 29 -5.61 14.89 -16.21
C GLY A 29 -4.08 14.87 -16.37
N ARG A 30 -3.31 15.11 -15.30
CA ARG A 30 -1.84 15.20 -15.34
C ARG A 30 -1.14 13.84 -15.25
N VAL A 31 -1.88 12.76 -14.97
CA VAL A 31 -1.37 11.38 -14.85
C VAL A 31 -2.28 10.43 -15.62
N GLU A 32 -1.71 9.71 -16.58
CA GLU A 32 -2.49 8.86 -17.49
C GLU A 32 -2.31 7.35 -17.25
N HIS A 33 -1.33 6.94 -16.45
CA HIS A 33 -0.92 5.53 -16.28
C HIS A 33 -0.81 5.11 -14.81
N GLU A 34 -1.23 3.87 -14.50
CA GLU A 34 -1.21 3.31 -13.13
C GLU A 34 0.17 3.39 -12.45
N PRO A 35 1.30 3.02 -13.11
CA PRO A 35 2.63 3.15 -12.52
C PRO A 35 2.98 4.52 -11.97
N ALA A 36 2.76 5.57 -12.76
CA ALA A 36 3.09 6.94 -12.37
C ALA A 36 2.21 7.41 -11.21
N MET A 37 0.96 6.93 -11.14
CA MET A 37 0.06 7.22 -10.03
C MET A 37 0.55 6.55 -8.74
N THR A 38 0.94 5.27 -8.81
CA THR A 38 1.52 4.55 -7.66
C THR A 38 2.79 5.23 -7.18
N ASP A 39 3.75 5.53 -8.05
CA ASP A 39 5.00 6.18 -7.68
C ASP A 39 4.75 7.54 -7.00
N ARG A 40 3.79 8.33 -7.51
CA ARG A 40 3.38 9.60 -6.90
C ARG A 40 2.72 9.43 -5.54
N MET A 41 1.83 8.44 -5.40
CA MET A 41 1.18 8.12 -4.13
C MET A 41 2.23 7.74 -3.08
N LEU A 42 3.16 6.83 -3.40
CA LEU A 42 4.22 6.42 -2.48
C LEU A 42 5.09 7.59 -2.06
N GLY A 43 5.51 8.44 -3.02
CA GLY A 43 6.27 9.66 -2.72
C GLY A 43 5.50 10.65 -1.84
N ALA A 44 4.18 10.78 -2.03
CA ALA A 44 3.34 11.64 -1.18
C ALA A 44 3.22 11.09 0.26
N ILE A 45 3.14 9.77 0.42
CA ILE A 45 3.15 9.13 1.75
C ILE A 45 4.48 9.39 2.44
N GLU A 46 5.60 9.13 1.75
CA GLU A 46 6.96 9.34 2.26
C GLU A 46 7.17 10.78 2.73
N GLU A 47 6.87 11.76 1.88
CA GLU A 47 7.00 13.18 2.21
C GLU A 47 6.08 13.58 3.37
N SER A 48 4.86 13.04 3.42
CA SER A 48 3.91 13.39 4.49
C SER A 48 4.40 12.96 5.87
N LEU A 49 5.14 11.85 5.96
CA LEU A 49 5.65 11.33 7.22
C LEU A 49 7.01 11.93 7.61
N ASN A 50 7.63 12.72 6.74
CA ASN A 50 8.89 13.39 7.06
C ASN A 50 8.71 14.34 8.26
N GLY A 51 9.41 14.07 9.35
CA GLY A 51 9.30 14.84 10.60
C GLY A 51 7.95 14.69 11.33
N TYR A 52 7.07 13.77 10.93
CA TYR A 52 5.75 13.63 11.54
C TYR A 52 5.85 13.02 12.94
N LYS A 53 5.49 13.82 13.95
CA LYS A 53 5.39 13.39 15.35
C LYS A 53 3.97 13.54 15.85
N LYS A 54 3.44 12.50 16.50
CA LYS A 54 2.13 12.58 17.17
C LYS A 54 2.10 11.76 18.44
N LYS A 55 1.70 12.41 19.54
CA LYS A 55 1.49 11.76 20.86
C LYS A 55 2.71 10.96 21.34
N GLY A 56 3.91 11.51 21.14
CA GLY A 56 5.17 10.86 21.55
C GLY A 56 5.64 9.73 20.63
N ILE A 57 5.02 9.55 19.47
CA ILE A 57 5.46 8.60 18.44
C ILE A 57 5.95 9.40 17.23
N GLN A 58 7.17 9.12 16.79
CA GLN A 58 7.72 9.59 15.53
C GLN A 58 7.44 8.55 14.45
N TRP A 59 6.88 9.02 13.34
CA TRP A 59 6.65 8.21 12.16
C TRP A 59 7.63 8.61 11.06
N SER A 60 8.02 7.65 10.23
CA SER A 60 8.79 7.91 9.02
C SER A 60 8.38 6.93 7.94
N ALA A 61 8.67 7.27 6.69
CA ALA A 61 8.54 6.33 5.59
C ALA A 61 9.73 6.42 4.65
N LYS A 62 9.93 5.35 3.89
CA LYS A 62 10.97 5.24 2.88
C LYS A 62 10.46 4.41 1.70
N THR A 63 10.51 4.96 0.50
CA THR A 63 10.21 4.22 -0.72
C THR A 63 11.47 3.59 -1.28
N LEU A 64 11.36 2.36 -1.75
CA LEU A 64 12.38 1.66 -2.52
C LEU A 64 11.80 1.34 -3.89
N THR A 65 12.47 1.82 -4.93
CA THR A 65 12.13 1.56 -6.32
C THR A 65 13.22 0.69 -6.92
N ASP A 66 12.86 -0.43 -7.55
CA ASP A 66 13.82 -1.19 -8.35
C ASP A 66 14.32 -0.30 -9.51
N ARG A 67 15.61 0.04 -9.50
CA ARG A 67 16.31 0.79 -10.56
C ARG A 67 17.42 -0.06 -11.20
N GLY A 68 17.28 -1.39 -11.20
CA GLY A 68 18.24 -2.28 -11.84
C GLY A 68 18.20 -2.20 -13.38
N ARG A 69 19.37 -2.02 -14.01
CA ARG A 69 19.58 -2.22 -15.46
C ARG A 69 19.28 -3.69 -15.79
N GLY A 70 18.10 -3.99 -16.33
CA GLY A 70 17.71 -5.34 -16.78
C GLY A 70 16.60 -6.02 -16.00
N SER A 71 15.94 -5.31 -15.07
CA SER A 71 14.79 -5.83 -14.34
C SER A 71 13.59 -5.99 -15.29
N GLN A 72 13.21 -7.25 -15.54
CA GLN A 72 12.20 -7.66 -16.51
C GLN A 72 10.82 -7.07 -16.19
N GLU A 73 10.34 -6.17 -17.03
CA GLU A 73 8.97 -5.63 -17.06
C GLU A 73 7.85 -6.68 -17.33
N SER A 74 8.04 -7.96 -16.99
CA SER A 74 7.02 -9.01 -17.20
C SER A 74 6.77 -9.96 -16.02
N ARG A 75 7.46 -9.79 -14.87
CA ARG A 75 7.37 -10.74 -13.74
C ARG A 75 6.49 -10.34 -12.57
N TYR A 76 6.23 -9.04 -12.35
CA TYR A 76 5.64 -8.58 -11.09
C TYR A 76 4.13 -8.86 -10.96
N GLY A 77 3.74 -9.50 -9.85
CA GLY A 77 2.34 -9.77 -9.49
C GLY A 77 1.67 -8.61 -8.73
N ALA A 78 2.48 -7.75 -8.09
CA ALA A 78 2.05 -6.57 -7.34
C ALA A 78 2.76 -5.30 -7.86
N ASP A 79 2.04 -4.18 -7.87
CA ASP A 79 2.64 -2.88 -8.21
C ASP A 79 3.47 -2.32 -7.05
N PHE A 80 3.05 -2.58 -5.80
CA PHE A 80 3.88 -2.28 -4.65
C PHE A 80 3.61 -3.18 -3.45
N MET A 81 4.55 -3.17 -2.51
CA MET A 81 4.45 -3.79 -1.19
C MET A 81 4.47 -2.71 -0.11
N GLY A 82 3.58 -2.80 0.87
CA GLY A 82 3.62 -1.95 2.07
C GLY A 82 4.19 -2.72 3.24
N VAL A 83 5.16 -2.16 3.95
CA VAL A 83 5.75 -2.75 5.15
C VAL A 83 5.62 -1.79 6.32
N LEU A 84 5.22 -2.30 7.47
CA LEU A 84 5.08 -1.57 8.72
C LEU A 84 6.02 -2.15 9.77
N ASN A 85 6.82 -1.27 10.37
CA ASN A 85 7.70 -1.56 11.48
C ASN A 85 7.36 -0.65 12.66
N ILE A 86 6.79 -1.20 13.73
CA ILE A 86 6.53 -0.46 14.97
C ILE A 86 7.48 -0.98 16.04
N THR A 87 8.22 -0.07 16.68
CA THR A 87 9.10 -0.35 17.81
C THR A 87 8.78 0.60 18.96
N LEU A 88 7.97 0.14 19.90
CA LEU A 88 7.59 0.84 21.13
C LEU A 88 7.95 -0.04 22.34
N PRO A 89 8.11 0.53 23.56
CA PRO A 89 8.63 -0.20 24.72
C PRO A 89 7.93 -1.54 25.04
N GLU A 90 6.62 -1.63 24.81
CA GLU A 90 5.81 -2.82 25.10
C GLU A 90 5.17 -3.41 23.83
N PHE A 91 5.55 -2.92 22.65
CA PHE A 91 4.90 -3.31 21.41
C PHE A 91 5.85 -3.23 20.22
N VAL A 92 6.25 -4.40 19.71
CA VAL A 92 7.09 -4.55 18.53
C VAL A 92 6.35 -5.39 17.50
N VAL A 93 6.19 -4.87 16.28
CA VAL A 93 5.59 -5.63 15.17
C VAL A 93 6.26 -5.26 13.85
N SER A 94 6.51 -6.27 13.03
CA SER A 94 6.87 -6.14 11.63
C SER A 94 5.92 -6.97 10.78
N LYS A 95 5.29 -6.34 9.80
CA LYS A 95 4.32 -7.00 8.90
C LYS A 95 4.10 -6.16 7.65
N GLY A 96 3.49 -6.74 6.63
CA GLY A 96 3.26 -6.04 5.37
C GLY A 96 2.09 -6.57 4.58
N PHE A 97 1.88 -6.02 3.40
CA PHE A 97 0.83 -6.43 2.46
C PHE A 97 1.28 -6.24 1.02
N LEU A 98 0.63 -6.95 0.10
CA LEU A 98 0.82 -6.78 -1.34
C LEU A 98 -0.30 -5.93 -1.93
N ALA A 99 0.04 -5.10 -2.91
CA ALA A 99 -0.92 -4.21 -3.56
C ALA A 99 -0.74 -4.20 -5.08
N GLN A 100 -1.86 -4.45 -5.78
CA GLN A 100 -2.01 -4.16 -7.20
C GLN A 100 -2.75 -2.83 -7.35
N ALA A 101 -2.24 -1.92 -8.16
CA ALA A 101 -2.92 -0.68 -8.49
C ALA A 101 -3.79 -0.84 -9.74
N LYS A 102 -4.91 -0.12 -9.77
CA LYS A 102 -5.75 -0.02 -10.97
C LYS A 102 -6.46 1.32 -11.05
N LEU A 103 -6.41 1.95 -12.22
CA LEU A 103 -7.22 3.15 -12.48
C LEU A 103 -8.68 2.76 -12.72
N ILE A 104 -9.59 3.49 -12.10
CA ILE A 104 -11.03 3.40 -12.34
C ILE A 104 -11.32 4.04 -13.71
N ARG A 105 -11.46 3.18 -14.72
CA ARG A 105 -11.90 3.52 -16.08
C ARG A 105 -12.92 2.48 -16.51
N ASN A 106 -13.63 2.72 -17.62
CA ASN A 106 -14.51 1.71 -18.21
C ASN A 106 -13.72 0.43 -18.46
N SER A 107 -13.92 -0.57 -17.61
CA SER A 107 -13.14 -1.80 -17.62
C SER A 107 -13.64 -2.68 -18.77
N ASN A 108 -12.73 -3.18 -19.60
CA ASN A 108 -13.09 -4.21 -20.58
C ASN A 108 -12.89 -5.61 -19.95
N SER A 109 -13.47 -6.64 -20.57
CA SER A 109 -13.37 -8.01 -20.06
C SER A 109 -11.94 -8.57 -20.01
N GLY A 110 -11.03 -8.03 -20.82
CA GLY A 110 -9.61 -8.43 -20.84
C GLY A 110 -8.87 -7.92 -19.60
N ASP A 111 -9.10 -6.67 -19.23
CA ASP A 111 -8.51 -6.04 -18.05
C ASP A 111 -8.91 -6.75 -16.76
N LEU A 112 -10.19 -7.16 -16.65
CA LEU A 112 -10.66 -7.90 -15.48
C LEU A 112 -10.00 -9.29 -15.36
N LYS A 113 -9.83 -10.01 -16.46
CA LYS A 113 -9.14 -11.31 -16.45
C LYS A 113 -7.69 -11.17 -16.00
N LYS A 114 -6.98 -10.17 -16.53
CA LYS A 114 -5.60 -9.87 -16.14
C LYS A 114 -5.50 -9.49 -14.67
N LEU A 115 -6.37 -8.60 -14.18
CA LEU A 115 -6.41 -8.20 -12.77
C LEU A 115 -6.65 -9.39 -11.85
N LYS A 116 -7.58 -10.29 -12.20
CA LYS A 116 -7.80 -11.52 -11.43
C LYS A 116 -6.58 -12.43 -11.39
N GLN A 117 -5.84 -12.54 -12.50
CA GLN A 117 -4.61 -13.32 -12.54
C GLN A 117 -3.53 -12.71 -11.64
N GLN A 118 -3.36 -11.39 -11.64
CA GLN A 118 -2.47 -10.69 -10.72
C GLN A 118 -2.88 -10.91 -9.27
N CYS A 119 -4.17 -10.78 -8.95
CA CYS A 119 -4.69 -11.05 -7.61
C CYS A 119 -4.42 -12.48 -7.16
N LYS A 120 -4.57 -13.48 -8.04
CA LYS A 120 -4.23 -14.87 -7.71
C LYS A 120 -2.75 -15.03 -7.38
N LYS A 121 -1.85 -14.47 -8.19
CA LYS A 121 -0.41 -14.49 -7.93
C LYS A 121 -0.06 -13.86 -6.57
N MET A 122 -0.64 -12.69 -6.25
CA MET A 122 -0.43 -12.07 -4.94
C MET A 122 -0.93 -12.96 -3.81
N LEU A 123 -2.11 -13.58 -3.96
CA LEU A 123 -2.69 -14.47 -2.95
C LEU A 123 -1.90 -15.77 -2.75
N ASP A 124 -1.20 -16.26 -3.78
CA ASP A 124 -0.28 -17.40 -3.65
C ASP A 124 0.94 -17.05 -2.77
N LEU A 125 1.27 -15.76 -2.66
CA LEU A 125 2.38 -15.25 -1.84
C LEU A 125 1.93 -14.80 -0.44
N SER A 126 0.76 -14.17 -0.34
CA SER A 126 0.21 -13.69 0.93
C SER A 126 -1.31 -13.49 0.90
N PRO A 127 -2.04 -13.92 1.94
CA PRO A 127 -3.47 -13.63 2.07
C PRO A 127 -3.75 -12.13 2.24
N ASP A 128 -2.81 -11.35 2.76
CA ASP A 128 -2.88 -9.89 2.90
C ASP A 128 -2.51 -9.20 1.58
N SER A 129 -3.33 -9.47 0.57
CA SER A 129 -3.20 -8.94 -0.78
C SER A 129 -4.40 -8.09 -1.14
N PHE A 130 -4.17 -6.91 -1.73
CA PHE A 130 -5.19 -5.90 -1.97
C PHE A 130 -5.08 -5.27 -3.35
N VAL A 131 -6.18 -4.67 -3.80
CA VAL A 131 -6.24 -3.85 -5.01
C VAL A 131 -6.55 -2.41 -4.62
N PHE A 132 -5.66 -1.50 -5.00
CA PHE A 132 -5.80 -0.05 -4.83
C PHE A 132 -6.42 0.52 -6.10
N LEU A 133 -7.69 0.88 -6.01
CA LEU A 133 -8.47 1.47 -7.08
C LEU A 133 -8.36 2.99 -7.01
N TYR A 134 -7.74 3.60 -8.01
CA TYR A 134 -7.56 5.05 -8.13
C TYR A 134 -8.66 5.64 -9.00
N GLY A 135 -9.51 6.49 -8.43
CA GLY A 135 -10.54 7.21 -9.19
C GLY A 135 -10.57 8.68 -8.87
N GLN A 136 -11.45 9.42 -9.55
CA GLN A 136 -11.64 10.84 -9.27
C GLN A 136 -12.13 11.09 -7.83
N ASP A 137 -12.81 10.14 -7.19
CA ASP A 137 -13.28 10.30 -5.81
C ASP A 137 -12.22 9.93 -4.75
N GLY A 138 -11.00 9.58 -5.17
CA GLY A 138 -9.91 9.19 -4.28
C GLY A 138 -9.51 7.72 -4.47
N VAL A 139 -8.90 7.14 -3.42
CA VAL A 139 -8.44 5.74 -3.44
C VAL A 139 -9.38 4.83 -2.64
N ARG A 140 -9.80 3.74 -3.29
CA ARG A 140 -10.57 2.66 -2.68
C ARG A 140 -9.74 1.39 -2.66
N VAL A 141 -9.73 0.69 -1.53
CA VAL A 141 -8.93 -0.54 -1.36
C VAL A 141 -9.86 -1.75 -1.23
N VAL A 142 -9.65 -2.75 -2.08
CA VAL A 142 -10.46 -3.97 -2.14
C VAL A 142 -9.57 -5.19 -1.86
N PRO A 143 -9.98 -6.16 -1.03
CA PRO A 143 -9.23 -7.40 -0.85
C PRO A 143 -9.11 -8.19 -2.16
N ALA A 144 -7.91 -8.68 -2.48
CA ALA A 144 -7.66 -9.45 -3.71
C ALA A 144 -8.52 -10.71 -3.80
N ILE A 145 -8.80 -11.37 -2.65
CA ILE A 145 -9.69 -12.54 -2.58
C ILE A 145 -11.11 -12.21 -3.07
N SER A 146 -11.62 -11.03 -2.74
CA SER A 146 -12.92 -10.56 -3.22
C SER A 146 -12.91 -10.35 -4.72
N VAL A 147 -11.83 -9.79 -5.28
CA VAL A 147 -11.67 -9.57 -6.72
C VAL A 147 -11.64 -10.91 -7.48
N VAL A 148 -10.94 -11.92 -6.96
CA VAL A 148 -10.89 -13.26 -7.57
C VAL A 148 -12.27 -13.92 -7.55
N ALA A 149 -12.97 -13.86 -6.42
CA ALA A 149 -14.29 -14.48 -6.23
C ALA A 149 -15.42 -13.76 -6.98
N ALA A 150 -15.28 -12.46 -7.26
CA ALA A 150 -16.32 -11.65 -7.88
C ALA A 150 -16.65 -12.11 -9.30
N LYS A 151 -17.95 -12.11 -9.65
CA LYS A 151 -18.41 -12.21 -11.05
C LYS A 151 -18.75 -10.85 -11.65
N VAL A 152 -18.79 -9.82 -10.81
CA VAL A 152 -19.12 -8.43 -11.14
C VAL A 152 -17.86 -7.59 -11.26
N ASP A 153 -18.00 -6.36 -11.75
CA ASP A 153 -16.92 -5.38 -11.77
C ASP A 153 -16.40 -5.12 -10.33
N PRO A 154 -15.07 -5.15 -10.09
CA PRO A 154 -14.46 -4.84 -8.79
C PRO A 154 -14.90 -3.50 -8.19
N LEU A 155 -15.34 -2.54 -9.00
CA LEU A 155 -15.85 -1.25 -8.54
C LEU A 155 -17.10 -1.36 -7.68
N LEU A 156 -17.86 -2.45 -7.82
CA LEU A 156 -19.09 -2.75 -7.09
C LEU A 156 -18.85 -3.54 -5.80
N LEU A 157 -17.59 -3.95 -5.54
CA LEU A 157 -17.25 -4.69 -4.34
C LEU A 157 -17.15 -3.76 -3.13
N TYR A 158 -17.35 -4.34 -1.95
CA TYR A 158 -17.07 -3.64 -0.70
C TYR A 158 -15.59 -3.23 -0.67
N SER A 159 -15.37 -1.94 -0.44
CA SER A 159 -14.05 -1.32 -0.45
C SER A 159 -13.85 -0.45 0.79
N ARG A 160 -12.60 -0.34 1.23
CA ARG A 160 -12.19 0.59 2.29
C ARG A 160 -11.67 1.89 1.69
N SER A 161 -11.79 2.99 2.42
CA SER A 161 -11.01 4.19 2.10
C SER A 161 -9.53 3.96 2.44
N ALA A 162 -8.63 4.76 1.85
CA ALA A 162 -7.21 4.74 2.22
C ALA A 162 -7.02 4.94 3.74
N GLN A 163 -7.73 5.89 4.35
CA GLN A 163 -7.67 6.11 5.80
C GLN A 163 -8.01 4.85 6.58
N ARG A 164 -9.14 4.20 6.26
CA ARG A 164 -9.58 3.01 7.01
C ARG A 164 -8.62 1.85 6.80
N PHE A 165 -8.09 1.68 5.59
CA PHE A 165 -7.10 0.65 5.30
C PHE A 165 -5.82 0.83 6.12
N PHE A 166 -5.22 2.02 6.13
CA PHE A 166 -4.01 2.28 6.90
C PHE A 166 -4.25 2.24 8.41
N GLU A 167 -5.42 2.67 8.89
CA GLU A 167 -5.80 2.51 10.29
C GLU A 167 -5.81 1.03 10.69
N GLU A 168 -6.49 0.17 9.93
CA GLU A 168 -6.53 -1.28 10.18
C GLU A 168 -5.16 -1.96 10.05
N HIS A 169 -4.31 -1.50 9.12
CA HIS A 169 -2.94 -1.99 8.99
C HIS A 169 -2.09 -1.63 10.21
N PHE A 170 -2.18 -0.40 10.69
CA PHE A 170 -1.46 0.05 11.88
C PHE A 170 -1.99 -0.60 13.17
N GLU A 171 -3.29 -0.88 13.24
CA GLU A 171 -3.94 -1.61 14.34
C GLU A 171 -3.69 -3.13 14.31
N CYS A 172 -2.99 -3.63 13.29
CA CYS A 172 -2.68 -5.06 13.10
C CYS A 172 -3.86 -5.95 12.72
N PHE A 173 -4.94 -5.38 12.17
CA PHE A 173 -5.99 -6.16 11.52
C PHE A 173 -5.65 -6.54 10.08
N ILE A 174 -4.78 -5.76 9.43
CA ILE A 174 -4.25 -6.03 8.09
C ILE A 174 -2.74 -6.20 8.17
N GLY A 175 -2.21 -7.29 7.62
CA GLY A 175 -0.80 -7.46 7.33
C GLY A 175 -0.24 -8.82 7.76
N ASP A 176 0.59 -9.36 6.88
CA ASP A 176 1.22 -10.66 6.99
C ASP A 176 2.61 -10.51 7.62
N GLY A 177 2.86 -11.27 8.69
CA GLY A 177 4.15 -11.30 9.39
C GLY A 177 5.29 -11.91 8.55
N ASN A 178 4.97 -12.62 7.46
CA ASN A 178 5.97 -13.09 6.50
C ASN A 178 6.52 -11.96 5.61
N ILE A 179 5.80 -10.85 5.52
CA ILE A 179 6.19 -9.63 4.80
C ILE A 179 6.80 -8.64 5.81
N GLN A 180 7.96 -8.99 6.36
CA GLN A 180 8.69 -8.18 7.34
C GLN A 180 10.03 -7.69 6.81
N SER A 181 10.35 -6.41 7.04
CA SER A 181 11.67 -5.85 6.75
C SER A 181 12.49 -5.71 8.02
N ALA A 182 13.68 -6.31 8.03
CA ALA A 182 14.69 -6.06 9.05
C ALA A 182 15.65 -4.91 8.65
N THR A 183 15.92 -4.73 7.35
CA THR A 183 16.85 -3.74 6.79
C THR A 183 16.50 -3.32 5.34
N PRO A 184 17.06 -2.21 4.82
CA PRO A 184 16.90 -1.82 3.41
C PRO A 184 17.35 -2.90 2.42
N THR A 185 18.46 -3.59 2.69
CA THR A 185 18.94 -4.70 1.86
C THR A 185 17.95 -5.88 1.87
N THR A 186 17.25 -6.11 2.99
CA THR A 186 16.18 -7.12 3.01
C THR A 186 14.94 -6.67 2.22
N LEU A 187 14.65 -5.38 2.09
CA LEU A 187 13.50 -4.91 1.32
C LEU A 187 13.68 -5.13 -0.19
N ASP A 188 14.88 -4.92 -0.74
CA ASP A 188 15.16 -5.22 -2.15
C ASP A 188 14.99 -6.72 -2.43
N SER A 189 15.55 -7.58 -1.57
CA SER A 189 15.32 -9.03 -1.64
C SER A 189 13.85 -9.42 -1.42
N MET A 190 13.07 -8.63 -0.68
CA MET A 190 11.63 -8.84 -0.53
C MET A 190 10.85 -8.43 -1.77
N CYS A 191 11.21 -7.32 -2.43
CA CYS A 191 10.60 -6.94 -3.71
C CYS A 191 10.80 -8.05 -4.75
N GLU A 192 11.99 -8.66 -4.79
CA GLU A 192 12.26 -9.84 -5.61
C GLU A 192 11.42 -11.05 -5.17
N ARG A 193 11.43 -11.40 -3.88
CA ARG A 193 10.71 -12.56 -3.33
C ARG A 193 9.19 -12.47 -3.52
N PHE A 194 8.62 -11.29 -3.33
CA PHE A 194 7.19 -11.05 -3.37
C PHE A 194 6.71 -10.50 -4.72
N GLU A 195 7.59 -10.47 -5.72
CA GLU A 195 7.28 -10.00 -7.07
C GLU A 195 6.57 -8.63 -7.06
N ALA A 196 7.08 -7.69 -6.26
CA ALA A 196 6.61 -6.32 -6.18
C ALA A 196 7.55 -5.36 -6.91
N ARG A 197 7.00 -4.45 -7.72
CA ARG A 197 7.80 -3.44 -8.45
C ARG A 197 8.43 -2.39 -7.53
N SER A 198 7.77 -2.05 -6.44
CA SER A 198 8.24 -1.06 -5.48
C SER A 198 7.81 -1.42 -4.07
N ALA A 199 8.47 -0.85 -3.07
CA ALA A 199 8.07 -1.01 -1.67
C ALA A 199 8.02 0.33 -0.97
N ILE A 200 7.10 0.46 -0.02
CA ILE A 200 7.12 1.53 0.97
C ILE A 200 7.23 0.92 2.36
N GLU A 201 8.24 1.34 3.09
CA GLU A 201 8.40 1.01 4.50
C GLU A 201 7.89 2.18 5.33
N ILE A 202 7.03 1.91 6.30
CA ILE A 202 6.53 2.87 7.30
C ILE A 202 7.05 2.43 8.66
N ARG A 203 7.69 3.33 9.40
CA ARG A 203 8.22 3.07 10.73
C ARG A 203 7.52 3.94 11.77
N ALA A 204 7.31 3.39 12.96
CA ALA A 204 6.84 4.11 14.14
C ALA A 204 7.72 3.78 15.34
N VAL A 205 8.33 4.81 15.94
CA VAL A 205 9.21 4.69 17.11
C VAL A 205 8.82 5.70 18.18
N LEU A 206 9.24 5.48 19.42
CA LEU A 206 9.10 6.51 20.45
C LEU A 206 9.87 7.76 20.02
N ALA A 207 9.24 8.92 20.11
CA ALA A 207 9.90 10.19 19.85
C ALA A 207 10.82 10.52 21.02
N ASP A 208 12.05 10.91 20.71
CA ASP A 208 12.96 11.56 21.65
C ASP A 208 12.38 12.88 22.18
#